data_AF-A0AB37QV83-F1
#
_entry.id   AF-A0AB37QV83-F1
#
_cell.length_a   1.000
_cell.length_b   1.000
_cell.length_c   1.000
_cell.angle_alpha   90.00
_cell.angle_beta   90.00
_cell.angle_gamma   90.00
#
_symmetry.space_group_name_H-M   'P 1'
#
loop_
_entity.id
_entity.type
_entity.pdbx_description
1 polymer ?
#
loop_
_entity_poly.entity_id
_entity_poly.type
_entity_poly.pdbx_seq_one_letter_code
_entity_poly.pdbx_strand_id
1 'polypeptide(L)'
;MSLQKFLILYFLTSGFYATYWFYKNWSLNKKFLGSNVWPVARVMFAAIYAFPLFRNVDRSLRRQGLGHMAYWPVSASVLLALTIAGILLAQGVSGNLRFELVGGWLVWVVLLATAQTLNMMLVQSKINLAAHDPDGSSNSRLTLANGLWIVIGCAIWLVSIPTYLSASALG
;
A
#
# COMPACT_ATOMS: atom_id res chain seq x y z
N MET A 1 -1.47 -2.72 13.82
CA MET A 1 -2.80 -2.58 13.18
C MET A 1 -3.19 -3.94 12.67
N SER A 2 -4.43 -4.38 12.89
CA SER A 2 -4.84 -5.73 12.45
C SER A 2 -4.75 -5.88 10.93
N LEU A 3 -4.46 -7.10 10.48
CA LEU A 3 -4.32 -7.42 9.05
C LEU A 3 -5.65 -7.26 8.31
N GLN A 4 -6.78 -7.61 8.92
CA GLN A 4 -8.11 -7.43 8.34
C GLN A 4 -8.40 -5.94 8.07
N LYS A 5 -8.14 -5.07 9.05
CA LYS A 5 -8.30 -3.63 8.89
C LYS A 5 -7.36 -3.08 7.81
N PHE A 6 -6.12 -3.56 7.77
CA PHE A 6 -5.17 -3.17 6.73
C PHE A 6 -5.66 -3.59 5.34
N LEU A 7 -6.12 -4.83 5.16
CA LEU A 7 -6.66 -5.34 3.90
C LEU A 7 -7.81 -4.45 3.40
N ILE A 8 -8.80 -4.18 4.26
CA ILE A 8 -9.95 -3.35 3.91
C ILE A 8 -9.50 -1.97 3.45
N LEU A 9 -8.64 -1.32 4.24
CA LEU A 9 -8.21 0.05 3.93
C LEU A 9 -7.30 0.12 2.72
N TYR A 10 -6.37 -0.81 2.57
CA TYR A 10 -5.42 -0.79 1.47
C TYR A 10 -6.10 -1.14 0.14
N PHE A 11 -6.94 -2.18 0.13
CA PHE A 11 -7.60 -2.65 -1.09
C PHE A 11 -8.69 -1.68 -1.56
N LEU A 12 -9.62 -1.28 -0.68
CA LEU A 12 -10.73 -0.40 -1.07
C LEU A 12 -10.27 0.99 -1.48
N THR A 13 -9.07 1.41 -1.06
CA THR A 13 -8.49 2.69 -1.48
C THR A 13 -7.56 2.59 -2.69
N SER A 14 -7.49 1.45 -3.35
CA SER A 14 -6.56 1.23 -4.46
C SER A 14 -5.11 1.56 -4.09
N GLY A 15 -4.72 1.30 -2.84
CA GLY A 15 -3.40 1.64 -2.31
C GLY A 15 -3.23 3.11 -1.92
N PHE A 16 -4.22 4.01 -2.08
CA PHE A 16 -4.09 5.42 -1.68
C PHE A 16 -3.89 5.57 -0.16
N TYR A 17 -4.46 4.67 0.64
CA TYR A 17 -4.21 4.57 2.07
C TYR A 17 -2.72 4.33 2.41
N ALA A 18 -1.90 3.83 1.46
CA ALA A 18 -0.46 3.68 1.65
C ALA A 18 0.20 5.00 2.05
N THR A 19 -0.27 6.14 1.53
CA THR A 19 0.24 7.48 1.86
C THR A 19 0.20 7.75 3.37
N TYR A 20 -0.98 7.58 3.97
CA TYR A 20 -1.17 7.72 5.41
C TYR A 20 -0.40 6.65 6.20
N TRP A 21 -0.39 5.41 5.68
CA TRP A 21 0.31 4.31 6.30
C TRP A 21 1.83 4.55 6.39
N PHE A 22 2.45 5.00 5.30
CA PHE A 22 3.86 5.36 5.24
C PHE A 22 4.18 6.52 6.18
N TYR A 23 3.33 7.55 6.19
CA TYR A 23 3.47 8.67 7.12
C TYR A 23 3.52 8.19 8.57
N LYS A 24 2.56 7.34 8.97
CA LYS A 24 2.46 6.83 10.33
C LYS A 24 3.68 5.99 10.72
N ASN A 25 4.12 5.10 9.83
CA ASN A 25 5.30 4.27 10.09
C ASN A 25 6.59 5.09 10.18
N TRP A 26 6.77 6.10 9.33
CA TRP A 26 7.92 7.01 9.42
C TRP A 26 7.88 7.89 10.68
N SER A 27 6.70 8.34 11.10
CA SER A 27 6.53 9.10 12.34
C SER A 27 6.87 8.26 13.57
N LEU A 28 6.46 6.99 13.61
CA LEU A 28 6.88 6.06 14.66
C LEU A 28 8.39 5.79 14.61
N ASN A 29 8.93 5.51 13.43
CA ASN A 29 10.37 5.27 13.26
C ASN A 29 11.21 6.47 13.73
N LYS A 30 10.76 7.70 13.46
CA LYS A 30 11.36 8.94 13.98
C LYS A 30 11.42 8.94 15.51
N LYS A 31 10.31 8.62 16.17
CA LYS A 31 10.22 8.58 17.64
C LYS A 31 11.14 7.52 18.25
N PHE A 32 11.20 6.32 17.65
CA PHE A 32 11.98 5.20 18.19
C PHE A 32 13.48 5.30 17.91
N LEU A 33 13.90 5.84 16.76
CA LEU A 33 15.33 5.91 16.38
C LEU A 33 15.95 7.29 16.67
N GLY A 34 15.19 8.29 17.12
CA GLY A 34 15.68 9.65 17.32
C GLY A 34 16.19 10.33 16.05
N SER A 35 15.91 9.75 14.88
CA SER A 35 16.45 10.22 13.60
C SER A 35 15.77 11.51 13.15
N ASN A 36 16.52 12.48 12.62
CA ASN A 36 15.94 13.72 12.06
C ASN A 36 15.34 13.49 10.67
N VAL A 37 14.47 12.50 10.55
CA VAL A 37 13.77 12.19 9.30
C VAL A 37 12.54 13.08 9.17
N TRP A 38 12.25 13.49 7.93
CA TRP A 38 11.08 14.28 7.60
C TRP A 38 10.00 13.37 6.99
N PRO A 39 8.97 12.95 7.75
CA PRO A 39 8.02 11.93 7.29
C PRO A 39 7.24 12.35 6.05
N VAL A 40 6.91 13.64 5.93
CA VAL A 40 6.12 14.17 4.81
C VAL A 40 6.87 14.04 3.48
N ALA A 41 8.14 14.43 3.43
CA ALA A 41 8.95 14.27 2.22
C ALA A 41 9.13 12.80 1.80
N ARG A 42 9.15 11.88 2.77
CA ARG A 42 9.29 10.44 2.50
C ARG A 42 8.01 9.80 1.97
N VAL A 43 6.86 10.39 2.24
CA VAL A 43 5.57 9.94 1.71
C VAL A 43 5.45 10.29 0.22
N MET A 44 5.97 11.44 -0.20
CA MET A 44 6.01 11.82 -1.62
C MET A 44 6.81 10.83 -2.48
N PHE A 45 7.85 10.22 -1.89
CA PHE A 45 8.68 9.21 -2.53
C PHE A 45 8.54 7.84 -1.83
N ALA A 46 7.31 7.48 -1.44
CA ALA A 46 7.03 6.30 -0.62
C ALA A 46 7.64 5.00 -1.19
N ALA A 47 7.58 4.79 -2.51
CA ALA A 47 8.14 3.60 -3.15
C ALA A 47 9.66 3.49 -2.98
N ILE A 48 10.40 4.61 -3.02
CA ILE A 48 11.85 4.65 -2.81
C ILE A 48 12.16 4.51 -1.32
N TYR A 49 11.45 5.24 -0.46
CA TYR A 49 11.66 5.19 0.99
C TYR A 49 11.11 3.89 1.63
N ALA A 50 10.45 3.02 0.89
CA ALA A 50 10.07 1.71 1.40
C ALA A 50 11.28 0.83 1.72
N PHE A 51 12.36 0.90 0.92
CA PHE A 51 13.60 0.16 1.17
C PHE A 51 14.19 0.43 2.56
N PRO A 52 14.51 1.69 2.93
CA PRO A 52 15.02 1.97 4.27
C PRO A 52 13.99 1.69 5.37
N LEU A 53 12.68 1.84 5.10
CA LEU A 53 11.65 1.52 6.08
C LEU A 53 11.64 0.02 6.41
N PHE A 54 11.58 -0.84 5.40
CA PHE A 54 11.51 -2.29 5.61
C PHE A 54 12.82 -2.83 6.19
N ARG A 55 13.96 -2.25 5.80
CA ARG A 55 15.25 -2.52 6.45
C ARG A 55 15.25 -2.16 7.93
N ASN A 56 14.60 -1.05 8.31
CA ASN A 56 14.50 -0.66 9.71
C ASN A 56 13.61 -1.63 10.51
N VAL A 57 12.54 -2.17 9.90
CA VAL A 57 11.72 -3.22 10.50
C VAL A 57 12.54 -4.48 10.74
N ASP A 58 13.29 -4.96 9.74
CA ASP A 58 14.19 -6.11 9.86
C ASP A 58 15.23 -5.92 10.98
N ARG A 59 15.87 -4.74 11.02
CA ARG A 59 16.82 -4.40 12.09
C ARG A 59 16.16 -4.38 13.47
N SER A 60 14.92 -3.88 13.57
CA SER A 60 14.18 -3.86 14.84
C SER A 60 13.91 -5.28 15.34
N LEU A 61 13.44 -6.16 14.46
CA LEU A 61 13.19 -7.57 14.80
C LEU A 61 14.45 -8.27 15.28
N ARG A 62 15.58 -8.08 14.57
CA ARG A 62 16.88 -8.66 14.96
C ARG A 62 17.35 -8.15 16.31
N ARG A 63 17.25 -6.84 16.57
CA ARG A 63 17.65 -6.23 17.86
C ARG A 63 16.84 -6.75 19.03
N GLN A 64 15.55 -7.05 18.80
CA GLN A 64 14.64 -7.55 19.83
C GLN A 64 14.67 -9.08 19.97
N GLY A 65 15.44 -9.80 19.16
CA GLY A 65 15.47 -11.27 19.17
C GLY A 65 14.20 -11.94 18.63
N LEU A 66 13.35 -11.20 17.90
CA LEU A 66 12.07 -11.69 17.37
C LEU A 66 12.19 -12.29 15.94
N GLY A 67 13.41 -12.60 15.52
CA GLY A 67 13.73 -13.10 14.17
C GLY A 67 14.11 -11.99 13.19
N HIS A 68 13.79 -12.20 11.91
CA HIS A 68 14.14 -11.27 10.83
C HIS A 68 13.11 -11.30 9.68
N MET A 69 13.22 -10.35 8.76
CA MET A 69 12.42 -10.22 7.54
C MET A 69 13.36 -10.31 6.33
N ALA A 70 13.87 -11.52 6.02
CA ALA A 70 14.86 -11.69 4.93
C ALA A 70 14.36 -11.20 3.56
N TYR A 71 13.06 -11.27 3.31
CA TYR A 71 12.43 -10.84 2.08
C TYR A 71 12.20 -9.32 2.00
N TRP A 72 12.70 -8.52 2.96
CA TRP A 72 12.51 -7.06 2.94
C TRP A 72 12.93 -6.38 1.62
N PRO A 73 14.05 -6.75 0.96
CA PRO A 73 14.42 -6.11 -0.31
C PRO A 73 13.45 -6.50 -1.43
N VAL A 74 13.04 -7.77 -1.46
CA VAL A 74 12.09 -8.30 -2.43
C VAL A 74 10.74 -7.60 -2.29
N SER A 75 10.21 -7.49 -1.07
CA SER A 75 8.95 -6.77 -0.82
C SER A 75 9.01 -5.29 -1.22
N ALA A 76 10.15 -4.63 -1.00
CA ALA A 76 10.34 -3.24 -1.42
C ALA A 76 10.40 -3.12 -2.96
N SER A 77 11.12 -4.02 -3.64
CA SER A 77 11.19 -4.08 -5.10
C SER A 77 9.83 -4.41 -5.73
N VAL A 78 9.07 -5.34 -5.16
CA VAL A 78 7.71 -5.68 -5.60
C VAL A 78 6.79 -4.47 -5.45
N LEU A 79 6.84 -3.76 -4.32
CA LEU A 79 6.08 -2.53 -4.12
C LEU A 79 6.42 -1.47 -5.19
N LEU A 80 7.70 -1.26 -5.49
CA LEU A 80 8.14 -0.31 -6.52
C LEU A 80 7.64 -0.74 -7.91
N ALA A 81 7.86 -2.00 -8.29
CA ALA A 81 7.43 -2.54 -9.58
C ALA A 81 5.91 -2.46 -9.78
N LEU A 82 5.13 -2.84 -8.77
CA LEU A 82 3.66 -2.77 -8.82
C LEU A 82 3.15 -1.32 -8.82
N THR A 83 3.86 -0.40 -8.17
CA THR A 83 3.53 1.04 -8.24
C THR A 83 3.73 1.57 -9.66
N ILE A 84 4.85 1.22 -10.30
CA ILE A 84 5.13 1.60 -11.69
C ILE A 84 4.09 0.97 -12.64
N ALA A 85 3.81 -0.32 -12.47
CA ALA A 85 2.78 -1.02 -13.26
C ALA A 85 1.40 -0.38 -13.09
N GLY A 86 1.02 0.03 -11.88
CA GLY A 86 -0.21 0.75 -11.61
C GLY A 86 -0.29 2.11 -12.30
N ILE A 87 0.81 2.88 -12.30
CA ILE A 87 0.91 4.16 -13.03
C ILE A 87 0.74 3.96 -14.53
N LEU A 88 1.38 2.93 -15.09
CA LEU A 88 1.22 2.57 -16.50
C LEU A 88 -0.21 2.13 -16.80
N LEU A 89 -0.84 1.36 -15.91
CA LEU A 89 -2.20 0.89 -16.08
C LEU A 89 -3.24 2.03 -15.99
N ALA A 90 -2.95 3.07 -15.22
CA ALA A 90 -3.78 4.29 -15.16
C ALA A 90 -3.86 5.02 -16.52
N GLN A 91 -2.87 4.85 -17.39
CA GLN A 91 -2.92 5.35 -18.77
C GLN A 91 -4.05 4.73 -19.59
N GLY A 92 -4.55 3.56 -19.17
CA GLY A 92 -5.72 2.94 -19.80
C GLY A 92 -7.00 3.74 -19.62
N VAL A 93 -7.18 4.37 -18.45
CA VAL A 93 -8.33 5.26 -18.19
C VAL A 93 -8.25 6.52 -19.07
N SER A 94 -7.05 6.96 -19.41
CA SER A 94 -6.81 8.13 -20.28
C SER A 94 -6.90 7.81 -21.78
N GLY A 95 -7.14 6.54 -22.15
CA GLY A 95 -7.18 6.10 -23.55
C GLY A 95 -5.81 5.88 -24.21
N ASN A 96 -4.72 6.19 -23.51
CA ASN A 96 -3.34 6.05 -24.02
C ASN A 96 -2.89 4.58 -24.07
N LEU A 97 -3.52 3.69 -23.30
CA LEU A 97 -3.26 2.25 -23.30
C LEU A 97 -4.58 1.50 -23.54
N ARG A 98 -4.67 0.72 -24.62
CA ARG A 98 -5.88 -0.04 -24.96
C ARG A 98 -5.67 -1.52 -24.66
N PHE A 99 -6.74 -2.18 -24.22
CA PHE A 99 -6.79 -3.62 -24.02
C PHE A 99 -7.79 -4.19 -25.02
N GLU A 100 -7.46 -5.30 -25.68
CA GLU A 100 -8.31 -5.93 -26.70
C GLU A 100 -9.61 -6.49 -26.10
N LEU A 101 -9.54 -7.02 -24.87
CA LEU A 101 -10.70 -7.54 -24.17
C LEU A 101 -11.44 -6.41 -23.45
N VAL A 102 -12.75 -6.28 -23.68
CA VAL A 102 -13.62 -5.37 -22.93
C VAL A 102 -13.55 -5.74 -21.44
N GLY A 103 -13.13 -4.79 -20.61
CA GLY A 103 -12.90 -5.02 -19.18
C GLY A 103 -11.56 -5.67 -18.83
N GLY A 104 -10.67 -5.92 -19.81
CA GLY A 104 -9.33 -6.45 -19.58
C GLY A 104 -8.49 -5.56 -18.66
N TRP A 105 -8.64 -4.24 -18.75
CA TRP A 105 -8.05 -3.30 -17.80
C TRP A 105 -8.50 -3.57 -16.35
N LEU A 106 -9.80 -3.81 -16.11
CA LEU A 106 -10.33 -4.03 -14.77
C LEU A 106 -9.72 -5.30 -14.13
N VAL A 107 -9.56 -6.36 -14.93
CA VAL A 107 -8.88 -7.59 -14.49
C VAL A 107 -7.46 -7.27 -14.02
N TRP A 108 -6.68 -6.55 -14.83
CA TRP A 108 -5.32 -6.17 -14.46
C TRP A 108 -5.26 -5.26 -13.22
N VAL A 109 -6.17 -4.29 -13.08
CA VAL A 109 -6.18 -3.38 -11.92
C VAL A 109 -6.45 -4.17 -10.65
N VAL A 110 -7.44 -5.05 -10.66
CA VAL A 110 -7.79 -5.88 -9.50
C VAL A 110 -6.64 -6.84 -9.16
N LEU A 111 -6.00 -7.45 -10.16
CA LEU A 111 -4.84 -8.33 -9.94
C LEU A 111 -3.66 -7.57 -9.31
N LEU A 112 -3.29 -6.41 -9.85
CA LEU A 112 -2.19 -5.60 -9.31
C LEU A 112 -2.51 -5.09 -7.90
N ALA A 113 -3.74 -4.61 -7.66
CA ALA A 113 -4.18 -4.15 -6.35
C ALA A 113 -4.15 -5.28 -5.32
N THR A 114 -4.58 -6.49 -5.71
CA THR A 114 -4.53 -7.68 -4.86
C THR A 114 -3.10 -8.08 -4.53
N ALA A 115 -2.24 -8.22 -5.55
CA ALA A 115 -0.83 -8.58 -5.38
C ALA A 115 -0.10 -7.58 -4.45
N GLN A 116 -0.36 -6.29 -4.63
CA GLN A 116 0.21 -5.23 -3.81
C GLN A 116 -0.29 -5.30 -2.35
N THR A 117 -1.60 -5.52 -2.17
CA THR A 117 -2.20 -5.65 -0.83
C THR A 117 -1.58 -6.83 -0.08
N LEU A 118 -1.43 -7.99 -0.72
CA LEU A 118 -0.82 -9.17 -0.13
C LEU A 118 0.65 -8.92 0.24
N ASN A 119 1.44 -8.33 -0.65
CA ASN A 119 2.83 -7.96 -0.36
C ASN A 119 2.91 -7.05 0.89
N MET A 120 2.04 -6.03 0.98
CA MET A 120 2.03 -5.12 2.12
C MET A 120 1.49 -5.74 3.40
N MET A 121 0.59 -6.72 3.33
CA MET A 121 0.16 -7.49 4.51
C MET A 121 1.31 -8.28 5.14
N LEU A 122 2.21 -8.85 4.33
CA LEU A 122 3.42 -9.52 4.83
C LEU A 122 4.30 -8.54 5.63
N VAL A 123 4.51 -7.33 5.09
CA VAL A 123 5.24 -6.27 5.77
C VAL A 123 4.52 -5.83 7.06
N GLN A 124 3.21 -5.62 7.00
CA GLN A 124 2.41 -5.19 8.16
C GLN A 124 2.46 -6.21 9.30
N SER A 125 2.47 -7.51 8.98
CA SER A 125 2.64 -8.58 9.98
C SER A 125 3.99 -8.47 10.69
N LYS A 126 5.08 -8.19 9.98
CA LYS A 126 6.41 -7.99 10.58
C LYS A 126 6.51 -6.70 11.40
N ILE A 127 5.83 -5.63 10.98
CA ILE A 127 5.72 -4.40 11.77
C ILE A 127 4.94 -4.64 13.07
N ASN A 128 3.84 -5.38 13.00
CA ASN A 128 3.05 -5.77 14.17
C ASN A 128 3.90 -6.56 15.18
N LEU A 129 4.66 -7.55 14.69
CA LEU A 129 5.58 -8.33 15.50
C LEU A 129 6.65 -7.45 16.17
N ALA A 130 7.27 -6.54 15.42
CA ALA A 130 8.27 -5.60 15.94
C ALA A 130 7.70 -4.57 16.94
N ALA A 131 6.39 -4.41 16.98
CA ALA A 131 5.66 -3.56 17.91
C ALA A 131 5.11 -4.33 19.13
N HIS A 132 5.45 -5.63 19.28
CA HIS A 132 4.90 -6.52 20.30
C HIS A 132 3.36 -6.63 20.30
N ASP A 133 2.73 -6.48 19.13
CA ASP A 133 1.29 -6.67 18.93
C ASP A 133 1.04 -7.49 17.64
N PRO A 134 1.37 -8.80 17.64
CA PRO A 134 1.33 -9.64 16.43
C PRO A 134 -0.03 -9.64 15.73
N ASP A 135 -1.10 -9.70 16.52
CA ASP A 135 -2.48 -9.72 16.03
C ASP A 135 -3.00 -8.33 15.62
N GLY A 136 -2.26 -7.27 15.97
CA GLY A 136 -2.68 -5.90 15.72
C GLY A 136 -3.92 -5.50 16.52
N SER A 137 -4.13 -6.13 17.66
CA SER A 137 -5.30 -6.02 18.54
C SER A 137 -5.51 -4.57 19.01
N SER A 138 -4.41 -3.87 19.30
CA SER A 138 -4.40 -2.46 19.76
C SER A 138 -5.01 -1.48 18.75
N ASN A 139 -5.03 -1.87 17.47
CA ASN A 139 -5.56 -1.05 16.38
C ASN A 139 -6.31 -1.94 15.38
N SER A 140 -7.37 -2.57 15.89
CA SER A 140 -8.26 -3.48 15.16
C SER A 140 -9.57 -2.82 14.70
N ARG A 141 -10.10 -1.85 15.47
CA ARG A 141 -11.39 -1.20 15.19
C ARG A 141 -11.30 -0.20 14.04
N LEU A 142 -12.32 -0.19 13.17
CA LEU A 142 -12.53 0.88 12.20
C LEU A 142 -13.01 2.14 12.95
N THR A 143 -12.63 3.31 12.42
CA THR A 143 -12.90 4.63 13.00
C THR A 143 -13.51 5.49 11.89
N LEU A 144 -14.15 6.60 12.25
CA LEU A 144 -14.74 7.52 11.26
C LEU A 144 -13.71 8.00 10.23
N ALA A 145 -12.48 8.29 10.66
CA ALA A 145 -11.39 8.64 9.75
C ALA A 145 -11.08 7.53 8.72
N ASN A 146 -11.20 6.25 9.11
CA ASN A 146 -11.04 5.13 8.17
C ASN A 146 -12.22 5.06 7.19
N GLY A 147 -13.43 5.40 7.65
CA GLY A 147 -14.60 5.55 6.79
C GLY A 147 -14.38 6.59 5.69
N LEU A 148 -13.79 7.74 6.03
CA LEU A 148 -13.43 8.77 5.04
C LEU A 148 -12.47 8.24 3.97
N TRP A 149 -11.43 7.50 4.37
CA TRP A 149 -10.53 6.86 3.41
C TRP A 149 -11.26 5.89 2.49
N ILE A 150 -12.15 5.05 3.04
CA ILE A 150 -12.94 4.10 2.25
C ILE A 150 -13.82 4.84 1.24
N VAL A 151 -14.51 5.91 1.64
CA VAL A 151 -15.35 6.72 0.74
C VAL A 151 -14.54 7.30 -0.41
N ILE A 152 -13.37 7.87 -0.12
CA ILE A 152 -12.45 8.39 -1.15
C ILE A 152 -12.01 7.27 -2.11
N GLY A 153 -11.66 6.11 -1.55
CA GLY A 153 -11.27 4.93 -2.32
C GLY A 153 -12.36 4.44 -3.27
N CYS A 154 -13.58 4.25 -2.75
CA CYS A 154 -14.73 3.86 -3.54
C CYS A 154 -15.06 4.90 -4.62
N ALA A 155 -14.91 6.19 -4.35
CA ALA A 155 -15.09 7.23 -5.36
C ALA A 155 -14.08 7.10 -6.51
N ILE A 156 -12.81 6.78 -6.23
CA ILE A 156 -11.78 6.54 -7.26
C ILE A 156 -12.20 5.38 -8.17
N TRP A 157 -12.66 4.27 -7.60
CA TRP A 157 -13.17 3.13 -8.37
C TRP A 157 -14.39 3.49 -9.23
N LEU A 158 -15.37 4.17 -8.63
CA LEU A 158 -16.62 4.57 -9.28
C LEU A 158 -16.41 5.53 -10.44
N VAL A 159 -15.37 6.36 -10.40
CA VAL A 159 -15.01 7.24 -11.52
C VAL A 159 -14.23 6.45 -12.57
N SER A 160 -13.25 5.64 -12.15
CA SER A 160 -12.29 5.03 -13.08
C SER A 160 -12.91 3.92 -13.95
N ILE A 161 -13.81 3.10 -13.39
CA ILE A 161 -14.42 1.97 -14.11
C ILE A 161 -15.31 2.45 -15.27
N PRO A 162 -16.31 3.33 -15.07
CA PRO A 162 -17.16 3.77 -16.17
C PRO A 162 -16.40 4.58 -17.21
N THR A 163 -15.43 5.42 -16.80
CA THR A 163 -14.59 6.19 -17.73
C THR A 163 -13.80 5.26 -18.66
N TYR A 164 -13.20 4.20 -18.12
CA TYR A 164 -12.51 3.22 -18.95
C TYR A 164 -13.48 2.49 -19.89
N LEU A 165 -14.62 2.01 -19.38
CA LEU A 165 -15.59 1.27 -20.19
C LEU A 165 -16.13 2.12 -21.35
N SER A 166 -16.46 3.38 -21.10
CA SER A 166 -16.91 4.32 -22.14
C SER A 166 -15.82 4.63 -23.17
N ALA A 167 -14.56 4.80 -22.76
CA ALA A 167 -13.44 4.95 -23.68
C ALA A 167 -13.18 3.69 -24.54
N SER A 168 -13.41 2.49 -23.99
CA SER A 168 -13.27 1.23 -24.69
C SER A 168 -14.42 0.93 -25.67
N ALA A 169 -15.60 1.54 -25.47
CA ALA A 169 -16.76 1.34 -26.34
C ALA A 169 -16.74 2.23 -27.60
N LEU A 170 -15.91 3.28 -27.61
CA LEU A 170 -15.89 4.31 -28.66
C LEU A 170 -14.90 4.04 -29.80
N GLY A 171 -14.12 2.97 -29.78
CA GLY A 171 -13.25 2.60 -30.91
C GLY A 171 -12.58 1.28 -30.75
#